data_AF-A0AAV0JW47-F1
#
_entry.id   AF-A0AAV0JW47-F1
#
_cell.length_a   1.000
_cell.length_b   1.000
_cell.length_c   1.000
_cell.angle_alpha   90.00
_cell.angle_beta   90.00
_cell.angle_gamma   90.00
#
_symmetry.space_group_name_H-M   'P 1'
#
loop_
_entity.id
_entity.type
_entity.pdbx_description
1 polymer ?
#
loop_
_entity_poly.entity_id
_entity_poly.type
_entity_poly.pdbx_seq_one_letter_code
_entity_poly.pdbx_strand_id
1 'polypeptide(L)'
;MTSHQLVELTWGLASNNKNFLWVVSPDLIIRGNSAILPQEFLDETKERGLLASWCPQEKVVKLPSVGGRTEVERLVGELMDGEKGKEVKKRALDWKKLAEEATEDEIGQAYLNLEDMISKVLLSSEEKTN
;
A
#
# COMPACT_ATOMS: atom_id res chain seq x y z
N MET A 1 -7.30 -5.03 20.47
CA MET A 1 -6.46 -3.82 20.43
C MET A 1 -5.52 -3.88 21.61
N THR A 2 -4.23 -3.97 21.38
CA THR A 2 -3.25 -3.85 22.47
C THR A 2 -3.08 -2.37 22.84
N SER A 3 -2.59 -2.07 24.03
CA SER A 3 -2.34 -0.68 24.46
C SER A 3 -1.36 0.04 23.51
N HIS A 4 -0.35 -0.67 22.98
CA HIS A 4 0.58 -0.10 22.02
C HIS A 4 -0.09 0.24 20.67
N GLN A 5 -0.94 -0.66 20.13
CA GLN A 5 -1.69 -0.38 18.91
C GLN A 5 -2.64 0.80 19.06
N LEU A 6 -3.22 0.98 20.25
CA LEU A 6 -4.09 2.11 20.54
C LEU A 6 -3.32 3.43 20.53
N VAL A 7 -2.11 3.44 21.11
CA VAL A 7 -1.22 4.61 21.14
C VAL A 7 -0.78 4.99 19.72
N GLU A 8 -0.32 4.03 18.92
CA GLU A 8 0.06 4.28 17.51
C GLU A 8 -1.12 4.84 16.70
N LEU A 9 -2.32 4.29 16.91
CA LEU A 9 -3.53 4.78 16.25
C LEU A 9 -3.89 6.21 16.68
N THR A 10 -3.80 6.54 17.96
CA THR A 10 -4.05 7.91 18.46
C THR A 10 -3.07 8.91 17.85
N TRP A 11 -1.79 8.56 17.77
CA TRP A 11 -0.79 9.44 17.15
C TRP A 11 -1.02 9.58 15.65
N GLY A 12 -1.36 8.50 14.94
CA GLY A 12 -1.73 8.58 13.52
C GLY A 12 -2.92 9.51 13.26
N LEU A 13 -3.94 9.49 14.13
CA LEU A 13 -5.09 10.40 14.04
C LEU A 13 -4.72 11.84 14.41
N ALA A 14 -3.85 12.03 15.41
CA ALA A 14 -3.33 13.33 15.80
C ALA A 14 -2.54 13.98 14.64
N SER A 15 -1.51 13.32 14.13
CA SER A 15 -0.61 13.93 13.15
C SER A 15 -1.21 14.20 11.77
N ASN A 16 -2.32 13.53 11.39
CA ASN A 16 -2.93 13.70 10.06
C ASN A 16 -3.65 15.05 9.87
N ASN A 17 -3.93 15.80 10.95
CA ASN A 17 -4.62 17.10 10.91
C ASN A 17 -5.93 17.13 10.09
N LYS A 18 -6.62 15.97 9.99
CA LYS A 18 -7.95 15.84 9.40
C LYS A 18 -9.00 15.77 10.49
N ASN A 19 -10.22 16.19 10.17
CA ASN A 19 -11.38 16.00 11.03
C ASN A 19 -11.75 14.51 11.04
N PHE A 20 -12.13 13.98 12.20
CA PHE A 20 -12.48 12.57 12.33
C PHE A 20 -13.59 12.33 13.36
N LEU A 21 -14.34 11.26 13.15
CA LEU A 21 -15.25 10.67 14.14
C LEU A 21 -14.70 9.29 14.49
N TRP A 22 -14.32 9.07 15.75
CA TRP A 22 -13.85 7.77 16.23
C TRP A 22 -14.89 7.17 17.18
N VAL A 23 -15.47 6.05 16.75
CA VAL A 23 -16.36 5.25 17.59
C VAL A 23 -15.50 4.31 18.44
N VAL A 24 -15.49 4.54 19.75
CA VAL A 24 -14.65 3.82 20.71
C VAL A 24 -15.55 3.18 21.76
N SER A 25 -15.38 1.88 22.02
CA SER A 25 -16.16 1.21 23.07
C SER A 25 -15.94 1.92 24.42
N PRO A 26 -16.99 2.16 25.23
CA PRO A 26 -16.85 2.68 26.59
C PRO A 26 -15.83 1.90 27.43
N ASP A 27 -15.70 0.60 27.20
CA ASP A 27 -14.74 -0.27 27.90
C ASP A 27 -13.27 0.10 27.64
N LEU A 28 -13.00 0.78 26.52
CA LEU A 28 -11.68 1.33 26.17
C LEU A 28 -11.45 2.75 26.73
N ILE A 29 -12.42 3.33 27.43
CA ILE A 29 -12.40 4.71 27.98
C ILE A 29 -12.58 4.70 29.51
N ILE A 30 -13.23 3.68 30.08
CA ILE A 30 -13.55 3.63 31.52
C ILE A 30 -12.28 3.36 32.34
N ARG A 31 -11.99 4.25 33.29
CA ARG A 31 -10.97 4.06 34.35
C ARG A 31 -11.32 2.80 35.15
N GLY A 32 -10.68 1.67 34.84
CA GLY A 32 -10.96 0.45 35.61
C GLY A 32 -10.39 -0.89 35.17
N ASN A 33 -9.65 -1.00 34.05
CA ASN A 33 -8.56 -2.00 33.83
C ASN A 33 -8.01 -2.00 32.38
N SER A 34 -7.55 -0.82 31.93
CA SER A 34 -6.67 -0.61 30.77
C SER A 34 -7.33 -0.47 29.37
N ALA A 35 -7.77 0.75 29.08
CA ALA A 35 -7.21 1.60 28.03
C ALA A 35 -7.50 3.07 28.39
N ILE A 36 -6.47 3.92 28.38
CA ILE A 36 -6.56 5.36 28.62
C ILE A 36 -6.03 6.01 27.36
N LEU A 37 -6.87 6.75 26.64
CA LEU A 37 -6.40 7.57 25.53
C LEU A 37 -5.39 8.61 26.07
N PRO A 38 -4.24 8.83 25.41
CA PRO A 38 -3.28 9.85 25.84
C PRO A 38 -3.96 11.21 25.99
N GLN A 39 -3.65 11.93 27.06
CA GLN A 39 -4.26 13.23 27.31
C GLN A 39 -3.82 14.24 26.25
N GLU A 40 -2.57 14.12 25.79
CA GLU A 40 -1.98 14.90 24.71
C GLU A 40 -2.79 14.74 23.41
N PHE A 41 -3.24 13.52 23.10
CA PHE A 41 -4.08 13.24 21.95
C PHE A 41 -5.44 13.96 22.07
N LEU A 42 -6.07 13.93 23.25
CA LEU A 42 -7.35 14.60 23.47
C LEU A 42 -7.21 16.12 23.30
N ASP A 43 -6.17 16.71 23.86
CA ASP A 43 -5.91 18.14 23.79
C ASP A 43 -5.59 18.60 22.35
N GLU A 44 -4.81 17.82 21.61
CA GLU A 44 -4.44 18.10 20.21
C GLU A 44 -5.63 17.95 19.25
N THR A 45 -6.58 17.06 19.57
CA THR A 45 -7.70 16.73 18.68
C THR A 45 -9.02 17.38 19.07
N LYS A 46 -9.11 18.08 20.22
CA LYS A 46 -10.37 18.62 20.78
C LYS A 46 -11.24 19.43 19.81
N GLU A 47 -10.63 20.17 18.89
CA GLU A 47 -11.35 21.05 17.94
C GLU A 47 -11.75 20.33 16.63
N ARG A 48 -11.28 19.11 16.40
CA ARG A 48 -11.44 18.39 15.11
C ARG A 48 -11.84 16.92 15.22
N GLY A 49 -11.68 16.33 16.40
CA GLY A 49 -11.97 14.94 16.70
C GLY A 49 -13.24 14.81 17.54
N LEU A 50 -14.15 13.96 17.09
CA LEU A 50 -15.33 13.57 17.87
C LEU A 50 -15.16 12.12 18.33
N LEU A 51 -15.22 11.89 19.64
CA LEU A 51 -15.22 10.55 20.22
C LEU A 51 -16.65 10.18 20.62
N ALA A 52 -17.12 9.02 20.17
CA ALA A 52 -18.46 8.53 20.47
C ALA A 52 -18.43 7.05 20.86
N SER A 53 -19.33 6.62 21.75
CA SER A 53 -19.49 5.20 22.08
C SER A 53 -20.26 4.42 21.01
N TRP A 54 -21.04 5.12 20.19
CA TRP A 54 -21.83 4.55 19.12
C TRP A 54 -22.17 5.60 18.06
N CYS A 55 -22.35 5.17 16.81
CA CYS A 55 -22.94 6.01 15.77
C CYS A 55 -23.81 5.17 14.81
N PRO A 56 -24.84 5.76 14.18
CA PRO A 56 -25.61 5.09 13.14
C PRO A 56 -24.77 5.01 11.86
N GLN A 57 -23.93 3.98 11.74
CA GLN A 57 -22.91 3.82 10.69
C GLN A 57 -23.45 4.04 9.28
N GLU A 58 -24.65 3.54 8.96
CA GLU A 58 -25.27 3.73 7.66
C GLU A 58 -25.55 5.19 7.30
N LYS A 59 -25.89 6.02 8.29
CA LYS A 59 -26.13 7.45 8.10
C LYS A 59 -24.80 8.19 7.98
N VAL A 60 -23.81 7.82 8.78
CA VAL A 60 -22.47 8.43 8.77
C VAL A 60 -21.78 8.21 7.43
N VAL A 61 -21.85 7.00 6.86
CA VAL A 61 -21.24 6.68 5.55
C VAL A 61 -21.87 7.47 4.40
N LYS A 62 -23.14 7.88 4.53
CA LYS A 62 -23.86 8.69 3.54
C LYS A 62 -23.57 10.20 3.67
N LEU A 63 -22.89 10.64 4.73
CA LEU A 63 -22.54 12.05 4.89
C LEU A 63 -21.53 12.45 3.81
N PRO A 64 -21.74 13.59 3.13
CA PRO A 64 -20.80 14.10 2.12
C PRO A 64 -19.35 14.22 2.63
N SER A 65 -19.19 14.53 3.92
CA SER A 65 -17.89 14.70 4.58
C SER A 65 -17.13 13.39 4.84
N VAL A 66 -17.81 12.23 4.79
CA VAL A 66 -17.20 10.90 5.04
C VAL A 66 -16.92 10.17 3.73
N GLY A 67 -17.71 10.46 2.68
CA GLY A 67 -17.38 10.09 1.30
C GLY A 67 -17.33 8.59 1.00
N GLY A 68 -17.84 7.71 1.87
CA GLY A 68 -17.51 6.28 1.81
C GLY A 68 -17.88 5.57 0.50
N ARG A 69 -18.99 5.97 -0.16
CA ARG A 69 -19.39 5.40 -1.46
C ARG A 69 -18.84 6.22 -2.64
N THR A 70 -18.76 7.54 -2.48
CA THR A 70 -18.27 8.48 -3.50
C THR A 70 -16.76 8.42 -3.72
N GLU A 71 -15.96 8.11 -2.70
CA GLU A 71 -14.49 8.06 -2.82
C GLU A 71 -14.02 6.80 -3.55
N VAL A 72 -14.65 5.65 -3.30
CA VAL A 72 -14.36 4.41 -4.04
C VAL A 72 -14.77 4.58 -5.51
N GLU A 73 -15.96 5.13 -5.77
CA GLU A 73 -16.41 5.45 -7.12
C GLU A 73 -15.46 6.44 -7.81
N ARG A 74 -14.98 7.48 -7.10
CA ARG A 74 -14.00 8.44 -7.61
C ARG A 74 -12.66 7.78 -7.94
N LEU A 75 -12.13 6.93 -7.06
CA LEU A 75 -10.87 6.23 -7.26
C LEU A 75 -10.96 5.23 -8.42
N VAL A 76 -12.07 4.50 -8.54
CA VAL A 76 -12.33 3.60 -9.67
C VAL A 76 -12.43 4.41 -10.97
N GLY A 77 -13.15 5.54 -10.97
CA GLY A 77 -13.22 6.43 -12.13
C GLY A 77 -11.86 6.99 -12.54
N GLU A 78 -11.04 7.43 -11.58
CA GLU A 78 -9.67 7.92 -11.84
C GLU A 78 -8.76 6.83 -12.42
N LEU A 79 -8.94 5.57 -11.99
CA LEU A 79 -8.17 4.44 -12.49
C LEU A 79 -8.61 4.02 -13.90
N MET A 80 -9.91 4.07 -14.19
CA MET A 80 -10.48 3.60 -15.47
C MET A 80 -10.38 4.65 -16.58
N ASP A 81 -10.79 5.89 -16.26
CA ASP A 81 -10.96 6.96 -17.25
C ASP A 81 -10.01 8.14 -17.03
N GLY A 82 -9.40 8.23 -15.84
CA GLY A 82 -8.51 9.31 -15.45
C GLY A 82 -7.13 9.25 -16.12
N GLU A 83 -6.48 10.41 -16.20
CA GLU A 83 -5.16 10.56 -16.83
C GLU A 83 -4.09 9.70 -16.12
N LYS A 84 -4.17 9.58 -14.78
CA LYS A 84 -3.28 8.69 -14.02
C LYS A 84 -3.46 7.22 -14.40
N GLY A 85 -4.71 6.77 -14.55
CA GLY A 85 -5.03 5.42 -14.99
C GLY A 85 -4.48 5.11 -16.38
N LYS A 86 -4.64 6.05 -17.33
CA LYS A 86 -4.07 5.94 -18.68
C LYS A 86 -2.54 5.86 -18.66
N GLU A 87 -1.89 6.64 -17.81
CA GLU A 87 -0.43 6.62 -17.67
C GLU A 87 0.08 5.29 -17.11
N VAL A 88 -0.57 4.76 -16.06
CA VAL A 88 -0.24 3.44 -15.49
C VAL A 88 -0.42 2.34 -16.54
N LYS A 89 -1.51 2.39 -17.31
CA LYS A 89 -1.76 1.43 -18.40
C LYS A 89 -0.68 1.49 -19.48
N LYS A 90 -0.23 2.69 -19.86
CA LYS A 90 0.86 2.86 -20.83
C LYS A 90 2.16 2.22 -20.33
N ARG A 91 2.57 2.51 -19.10
CA ARG A 91 3.79 1.94 -18.50
C ARG A 91 3.73 0.42 -18.41
N ALA A 92 2.56 -0.14 -18.06
CA ALA A 92 2.36 -1.58 -17.99
C ALA A 92 2.48 -2.24 -19.38
N LEU A 93 1.99 -1.59 -20.44
CA LEU A 93 2.17 -2.07 -21.82
C LEU A 93 3.63 -2.00 -22.27
N ASP A 94 4.35 -0.93 -21.91
CA ASP A 94 5.77 -0.79 -22.23
C ASP A 94 6.60 -1.90 -21.54
N TRP A 95 6.33 -2.19 -20.26
CA TRP A 95 6.97 -3.30 -19.55
C TRP A 95 6.62 -4.67 -20.14
N LYS A 96 5.37 -4.87 -20.56
CA LYS A 96 4.97 -6.10 -21.23
C LYS A 96 5.79 -6.31 -22.51
N LYS A 97 5.93 -5.27 -23.34
CA LYS A 97 6.72 -5.33 -24.58
C LYS A 97 8.19 -5.63 -24.31
N LEU A 98 8.78 -4.97 -23.31
CA LEU A 98 10.17 -5.24 -22.91
C LEU A 98 10.36 -6.68 -22.42
N ALA A 99 9.38 -7.22 -21.69
CA ALA A 99 9.42 -8.61 -21.25
C ALA A 99 9.30 -9.58 -22.44
N GLU A 100 8.46 -9.28 -23.42
CA GLU A 100 8.32 -10.08 -24.65
C GLU A 100 9.63 -10.05 -25.47
N GLU A 101 10.19 -8.86 -25.74
CA GLU A 101 11.46 -8.69 -26.46
C GLU A 101 12.62 -9.42 -25.77
N ALA A 102 12.71 -9.35 -24.43
CA ALA A 102 13.71 -10.07 -23.67
C ALA A 102 13.59 -11.60 -23.77
N THR A 103 12.42 -12.11 -24.17
CA THR A 103 12.16 -13.55 -24.36
C THR A 103 12.18 -13.99 -25.83
N GLU A 104 12.25 -13.04 -26.76
CA GLU A 104 12.11 -13.28 -28.21
C GLU A 104 13.47 -13.48 -28.91
N ASP A 105 14.59 -13.12 -28.27
CA ASP A 105 15.93 -13.30 -28.84
C ASP A 105 16.26 -14.80 -29.03
N GLU A 106 16.53 -15.17 -30.28
CA GLU A 106 16.95 -16.49 -30.72
C GLU A 106 18.16 -16.96 -29.89
N ILE A 107 17.94 -18.01 -29.08
CA ILE A 107 18.97 -18.64 -28.23
C ILE A 107 19.49 -17.64 -27.18
N GLY A 108 18.64 -17.36 -26.19
CA GLY A 108 18.91 -16.42 -25.11
C GLY A 108 20.36 -16.49 -24.60
N GLN A 109 20.98 -15.33 -24.41
CA GLN A 109 22.39 -15.12 -24.04
C GLN A 109 22.97 -16.09 -22.99
N ALA A 110 22.15 -16.65 -22.11
CA ALA A 110 22.54 -17.72 -21.20
C ALA A 110 23.07 -18.98 -21.92
N TYR A 111 22.45 -19.37 -23.03
CA TYR A 111 22.84 -20.52 -23.85
C TYR A 111 24.12 -20.20 -24.64
N LEU A 112 24.25 -19.01 -25.26
CA LEU A 112 25.48 -18.61 -25.95
C LEU A 112 26.68 -18.50 -24.99
N ASN A 113 26.46 -17.98 -23.79
CA ASN A 113 27.50 -17.95 -22.74
C ASN A 113 27.89 -19.35 -22.28
N LEU A 114 26.92 -20.28 -22.18
CA LEU A 114 27.19 -21.67 -21.85
C LEU A 114 27.99 -22.36 -22.99
N GLU A 115 27.63 -22.12 -24.25
CA GLU A 115 28.29 -22.65 -25.43
C GLU A 115 29.73 -22.14 -25.58
N ASP A 116 29.95 -20.85 -25.31
CA ASP A 116 31.29 -20.24 -25.26
C ASP A 116 32.13 -20.83 -24.10
N MET A 117 31.51 -21.07 -22.93
CA MET A 117 32.19 -21.73 -21.81
C MET A 117 32.59 -23.17 -22.14
N ILE A 118 31.68 -23.94 -22.76
CA ILE A 118 31.94 -25.33 -23.18
C ILE A 118 33.06 -25.37 -24.24
N SER A 119 33.02 -24.48 -25.23
CA SER A 119 34.04 -24.40 -26.28
C SER A 119 35.43 -24.08 -25.71
N LYS A 120 35.52 -23.13 -24.77
CA LYS A 120 36.78 -22.79 -24.10
C LYS A 120 37.36 -23.94 -23.27
N VAL A 121 36.51 -24.70 -22.59
CA VAL A 121 36.96 -25.85 -21.78
C VAL A 121 37.49 -26.96 -22.69
N LEU A 122 36.78 -27.28 -23.78
CA LEU A 122 37.21 -28.30 -24.74
C LEU A 122 38.53 -27.93 -25.43
N LEU A 123 38.68 -26.69 -25.89
CA LEU A 123 39.92 -26.20 -26.51
C LEU A 123 41.11 -26.18 -25.52
N SER A 124 40.87 -25.88 -24.24
CA SER A 124 41.92 -25.92 -23.21
C SER A 124 42.39 -27.34 -22.86
N SER A 125 41.61 -28.36 -23.24
CA SER A 125 41.96 -29.77 -23.04
C SER A 125 42.84 -30.30 -24.18
N GLU A 126 42.73 -29.74 -25.39
CA GLU A 126 43.52 -30.14 -26.55
C GLU A 126 44.94 -29.55 -26.51
N GLU A 127 45.11 -28.34 -25.96
CA GLU A 127 46.44 -27.69 -25.81
C GLU A 127 47.35 -28.35 -24.76
N LYS A 128 46.81 -29.18 -23.86
CA LYS A 128 47.59 -29.84 -22.79
C LYS A 128 48.11 -31.24 -23.15
N THR A 129 47.84 -31.70 -24.37
CA THR A 129 48.22 -33.04 -24.88
C THR A 129 49.30 -33.03 -25.97
N ASN A 130 49.94 -31.89 -26.24
CA ASN A 130 51.13 -31.77 -27.11
C ASN A 130 52.38 -31.36 -26.32
#